data_AF-A0ABD2C0B0-F1
#
_entry.id   AF-A0ABD2C0B0-F1
#
_cell.length_a   1.000
_cell.length_b   1.000
_cell.length_c   1.000
_cell.angle_alpha   90.00
_cell.angle_beta   90.00
_cell.angle_gamma   90.00
#
_symmetry.space_group_name_H-M   'P 1'
#
loop_
_entity.id
_entity.type
_entity.pdbx_description
1 polymer ?
#
loop_
_entity_poly.entity_id
_entity_poly.type
_entity_poly.pdbx_seq_one_letter_code
_entity_poly.pdbx_strand_id
1 'polypeptide(L)'
;MRPPVAFIVYCVHIHTYIYILFTMKSSNDLSGCTIYTRGIMTKAVTGSRDRRSQAAQALLALVPTRVGRSVVFNRVNKEDSGDKMVLVVNGVLQEDVPTDSRSLYVSHPVYRETAAQLHSMPAKLVGPVGLLYVQQREMAATLPHDKNVSILGSDDMTTCIIVVVRHSGSGAAALAHLDGAGTEDAAAAMVQRVTELAIGFPEGRLELQLVGAAFHKQPVEIDLTLCCVGELNTTVRAGIHWPVIYGIGLNVKTGEIFPATFPDKGPDQPLRCARQLTGGQQVLDVYDCTLGLLRIGPFNYDPLRGVDLWLAQSDQFILQHLSTSPEVELPHFVSQVRATLKYIQDNQFPAVTVFRDNRPHYYRRDEATGVWQPIRY
;
A
#
# COMPACT_ATOMS: atom_id res chain seq x y z
N MET A 1 51.84 6.03 29.94
CA MET A 1 51.03 5.60 28.77
C MET A 1 50.19 4.41 29.20
N ARG A 2 48.87 4.57 29.25
CA ARG A 2 47.91 3.49 29.55
C ARG A 2 47.12 3.17 28.27
N PRO A 3 46.73 1.91 28.02
CA PRO A 3 46.08 1.50 26.79
C PRO A 3 44.61 1.97 26.75
N PRO A 4 43.98 2.03 25.56
CA PRO A 4 42.56 2.35 25.46
C PRO A 4 41.73 1.19 26.02
N VAL A 5 40.74 1.53 26.85
CA VAL A 5 39.71 0.64 27.36
C VAL A 5 38.66 0.47 26.26
N ALA A 6 38.38 -0.78 25.87
CA ALA A 6 37.26 -1.11 25.00
C ALA A 6 35.95 -1.07 25.81
N PHE A 7 35.00 -0.24 25.39
CA PHE A 7 33.61 -0.34 25.86
C PHE A 7 32.81 -1.15 24.84
N ILE A 8 32.37 -2.33 25.26
CA ILE A 8 31.33 -3.09 24.57
C ILE A 8 29.99 -2.46 24.99
N VAL A 9 29.30 -1.80 24.06
CA VAL A 9 27.92 -1.35 24.27
C VAL A 9 27.00 -2.43 23.69
N TYR A 10 26.30 -3.13 24.59
CA TYR A 10 25.10 -3.88 24.21
C TYR A 10 24.01 -2.88 23.81
N CYS A 11 23.56 -2.93 22.56
CA CYS A 11 22.39 -2.18 22.13
C CYS A 11 21.14 -3.01 22.43
N VAL A 12 20.51 -2.74 23.57
CA VAL A 12 19.12 -3.16 23.82
C VAL A 12 18.23 -2.18 23.08
N HIS A 13 17.51 -2.67 22.07
CA HIS A 13 16.62 -1.87 21.24
C HIS A 13 15.35 -1.51 22.02
N ILE A 14 15.40 -0.42 22.78
CA ILE A 14 14.23 0.31 23.26
C ILE A 14 14.52 1.78 23.02
N HIS A 15 13.62 2.48 22.30
CA HIS A 15 13.16 3.86 22.57
C HIS A 15 12.53 4.47 21.30
N THR A 16 11.29 4.98 21.33
CA THR A 16 10.72 6.14 22.07
C THR A 16 10.86 7.44 21.27
N TYR A 17 9.70 8.08 21.08
CA TYR A 17 9.47 9.37 20.44
C TYR A 17 10.25 10.49 21.13
N ILE A 18 10.93 11.33 20.34
CA ILE A 18 11.51 12.60 20.80
C ILE A 18 10.45 13.70 20.64
N TYR A 19 9.95 14.23 21.75
CA TYR A 19 9.17 15.47 21.77
C TYR A 19 10.11 16.67 21.84
N ILE A 20 9.99 17.63 20.92
CA ILE A 20 10.61 18.95 21.03
C ILE A 20 9.56 19.92 21.60
N LEU A 21 9.73 20.29 22.87
CA LEU A 21 9.01 21.40 23.50
C LEU A 21 9.75 22.70 23.17
N PHE A 22 9.09 23.68 22.56
CA PHE A 22 9.63 25.04 22.46
C PHE A 22 9.28 25.82 23.73
N THR A 23 10.27 26.15 24.55
CA THR A 23 10.16 27.23 25.54
C THR A 23 10.75 28.50 24.93
N MET A 24 9.91 29.51 24.68
CA MET A 24 10.39 30.84 24.33
C MET A 24 11.05 31.47 25.55
N LYS A 25 12.38 31.63 25.53
CA LYS A 25 13.08 32.54 26.44
C LYS A 25 13.42 33.81 25.67
N SER A 26 12.85 34.92 26.12
CA SER A 26 13.18 36.27 25.69
C SER A 26 14.59 36.60 26.19
N SER A 27 15.54 36.81 25.27
CA SER A 27 16.64 37.78 25.41
C SER A 27 17.60 37.65 24.23
N ASN A 28 17.97 38.79 23.65
CA ASN A 28 18.93 38.97 22.58
C ASN A 28 20.30 38.36 22.93
N ASP A 29 20.63 37.20 22.35
CA ASP A 29 21.99 36.92 21.90
C ASP A 29 22.00 35.75 20.90
N LEU A 30 22.58 35.97 19.72
CA LEU A 30 22.70 34.99 18.64
C LEU A 30 24.14 34.50 18.59
N SER A 31 24.46 33.44 19.32
CA SER A 31 25.68 32.67 19.07
C SER A 31 25.46 31.17 19.25
N GLY A 32 25.51 30.47 18.10
CA GLY A 32 25.93 29.08 17.93
C GLY A 32 25.16 27.98 18.68
N CYS A 33 24.24 27.30 17.99
CA CYS A 33 23.87 25.93 18.32
C CYS A 33 23.96 25.05 17.07
N THR A 34 24.92 24.13 17.05
CA THR A 34 25.13 23.15 15.97
C THR A 34 24.49 21.83 16.39
N ILE A 35 23.46 21.39 15.67
CA ILE A 35 22.82 20.09 15.86
C ILE A 35 23.31 19.14 14.77
N TYR A 36 23.87 17.99 15.16
CA TYR A 36 24.23 16.90 14.24
C TYR A 36 23.04 15.96 14.07
N THR A 37 22.45 15.93 12.88
CA THR A 37 21.53 14.88 12.43
C THR A 37 22.04 14.30 11.12
N ARG A 38 22.34 13.00 11.10
CA ARG A 38 22.77 12.26 9.92
C ARG A 38 21.53 11.91 9.09
N GLY A 39 21.20 12.75 8.10
CA GLY A 39 20.15 12.48 7.12
C GLY A 39 19.43 13.75 6.63
N ILE A 40 19.81 14.20 5.43
CA ILE A 40 19.19 15.25 4.62
C ILE A 40 19.34 16.68 5.17
N MET A 41 20.34 17.41 4.64
CA MET A 41 20.39 18.86 4.73
C MET A 41 19.25 19.47 3.93
N THR A 42 18.30 20.13 4.60
CA THR A 42 17.57 21.26 4.00
C THR A 42 18.24 22.55 4.47
N LYS A 43 18.85 23.28 3.54
CA LYS A 43 19.32 24.66 3.78
C LYS A 43 18.11 25.50 4.23
N ALA A 44 18.12 25.97 5.47
CA ALA A 44 17.20 27.02 5.90
C ALA A 44 17.57 28.30 5.15
N VAL A 45 16.71 28.75 4.22
CA VAL A 45 16.77 30.10 3.67
C VAL A 45 16.18 31.03 4.73
N THR A 46 17.05 31.64 5.53
CA THR A 46 16.70 32.74 6.42
C THR A 46 16.39 33.97 5.56
N GLY A 47 15.11 34.26 5.33
CA GLY A 47 14.77 35.51 4.63
C GLY A 47 13.36 35.73 4.09
N SER A 48 12.39 34.82 4.23
CA SER A 48 11.01 35.10 3.76
C SER A 48 10.15 35.76 4.87
N ARG A 49 9.66 36.98 4.59
CA ARG A 49 8.64 37.71 5.38
C ARG A 49 7.20 37.29 5.07
N ASP A 50 6.99 36.25 4.26
CA ASP A 50 5.66 35.79 3.88
C ASP A 50 5.15 34.69 4.83
N ARG A 51 3.99 34.94 5.47
CA ARG A 51 3.35 34.00 6.41
C ARG A 51 3.05 32.66 5.76
N ARG A 52 2.80 32.62 4.45
CA ARG A 52 2.59 31.37 3.71
C ARG A 52 3.83 30.50 3.65
N SER A 53 5.03 31.10 3.53
CA SER A 53 6.29 30.36 3.51
C SER A 53 6.63 29.75 4.88
N GLN A 54 6.33 30.45 5.96
CA GLN A 54 6.55 29.95 7.33
C GLN A 54 5.57 28.82 7.68
N ALA A 55 4.30 28.93 7.25
CA ALA A 55 3.33 27.85 7.39
C ALA A 55 3.73 26.60 6.60
N ALA A 56 4.22 26.76 5.37
CA ALA A 56 4.75 25.64 4.56
C ALA A 56 5.97 24.97 5.22
N GLN A 57 6.89 25.75 5.79
CA GLN A 57 8.04 25.20 6.53
C GLN A 57 7.64 24.49 7.83
N ALA A 58 6.65 25.00 8.56
CA ALA A 58 6.10 24.34 9.75
C ALA A 58 5.35 23.05 9.38
N LEU A 59 4.61 23.04 8.28
CA LEU A 59 3.93 21.86 7.73
C LEU A 59 4.92 20.75 7.37
N LEU A 60 6.05 21.08 6.73
CA LEU A 60 7.11 20.10 6.41
C LEU A 60 7.68 19.42 7.66
N ALA A 61 7.70 20.10 8.80
CA ALA A 61 8.10 19.52 10.09
C ALA A 61 7.01 18.66 10.76
N LEU A 62 5.76 18.77 10.28
CA LEU A 62 4.60 17.99 10.74
C LEU A 62 4.26 16.82 9.80
N VAL A 63 4.94 16.69 8.66
CA VAL A 63 4.84 15.51 7.79
C VAL A 63 5.35 14.31 8.60
N PRO A 64 4.51 13.30 8.88
CA PRO A 64 4.99 12.03 9.43
C PRO A 64 6.12 11.54 8.53
N THR A 65 7.28 11.20 9.09
CA THR A 65 8.48 10.74 8.36
C THR A 65 8.09 9.88 7.16
N ARG A 66 8.19 10.47 5.95
CA ARG A 66 7.86 9.92 4.62
C ARG A 66 6.95 8.68 4.65
N VAL A 67 5.64 8.89 4.49
CA VAL A 67 4.73 7.87 3.98
C VAL A 67 5.11 7.63 2.51
N GLY A 68 5.55 6.42 2.17
CA GLY A 68 6.00 6.07 0.83
C GLY A 68 7.52 6.05 0.71
N ARG A 69 8.15 4.97 1.18
CA ARG A 69 9.20 4.40 0.35
C ARG A 69 8.46 3.82 -0.84
N SER A 70 8.77 4.24 -2.07
CA SER A 70 8.35 3.50 -3.25
C SER A 70 8.64 2.01 -3.01
N VAL A 71 7.88 1.11 -3.65
CA VAL A 71 8.31 -0.28 -3.80
C VAL A 71 9.54 -0.28 -4.71
N VAL A 72 10.66 0.19 -4.16
CA VAL A 72 11.98 -0.06 -4.71
C VAL A 72 12.14 -1.56 -4.51
N PHE A 73 12.46 -2.29 -5.58
CA PHE A 73 13.08 -3.61 -5.46
C PHE A 73 14.28 -3.41 -4.54
N ASN A 74 14.08 -3.62 -3.24
CA ASN A 74 15.14 -3.42 -2.28
C ASN A 74 16.24 -4.37 -2.68
N ARG A 75 17.44 -3.82 -2.88
CA ARG A 75 18.65 -4.60 -3.03
C ARG A 75 18.70 -5.53 -1.82
N VAL A 76 18.43 -6.82 -2.04
CA VAL A 76 18.55 -7.82 -0.98
C VAL A 76 20.03 -7.87 -0.65
N ASN A 77 20.41 -7.44 0.55
CA ASN A 77 21.74 -7.74 1.06
C ASN A 77 21.81 -9.26 1.14
N LYS A 78 22.82 -9.83 0.50
CA LYS A 78 23.11 -11.26 0.48
C LYS A 78 23.58 -11.67 1.89
N GLU A 79 22.69 -11.66 2.86
CA GLU A 79 22.86 -12.40 4.09
C GLU A 79 22.38 -13.81 3.80
N ASP A 80 23.32 -14.74 3.98
CA ASP A 80 23.22 -16.18 3.78
C ASP A 80 22.18 -16.77 4.76
N SER A 81 20.91 -16.51 4.49
CA SER A 81 19.79 -17.23 5.09
C SER A 81 19.54 -18.43 4.21
N GLY A 82 19.72 -19.64 4.78
CA GLY A 82 19.48 -20.91 4.10
C GLY A 82 18.00 -21.18 3.77
N ASP A 83 17.20 -20.14 3.51
CA ASP A 83 15.83 -20.25 3.05
C ASP A 83 15.85 -20.66 1.57
N LYS A 84 15.35 -21.87 1.31
CA LYS A 84 15.14 -22.36 -0.05
C LYS A 84 14.09 -21.48 -0.73
N MET A 85 14.45 -20.95 -1.89
CA MET A 85 13.56 -20.26 -2.79
C MET A 85 12.39 -21.14 -3.23
N VAL A 86 11.20 -20.54 -3.29
CA VAL A 86 9.95 -21.23 -3.65
C VAL A 86 9.25 -20.67 -4.88
N LEU A 87 9.84 -19.65 -5.53
CA LEU A 87 9.24 -19.09 -6.73
C LEU A 87 9.56 -19.97 -7.93
N VAL A 88 8.52 -20.38 -8.64
CA VAL A 88 8.59 -21.14 -9.87
C VAL A 88 8.31 -20.18 -11.04
N VAL A 89 9.17 -20.20 -12.04
CA VAL A 89 9.02 -19.42 -13.26
C VAL A 89 9.10 -20.38 -14.44
N ASN A 90 8.03 -20.43 -15.26
CA ASN A 90 7.92 -21.35 -16.39
C ASN A 90 8.16 -22.82 -16.02
N GLY A 91 7.67 -23.24 -14.84
CA GLY A 91 7.87 -24.59 -14.32
C GLY A 91 9.29 -24.87 -13.78
N VAL A 92 10.15 -23.85 -13.71
CA VAL A 92 11.50 -23.97 -13.15
C VAL A 92 11.58 -23.25 -11.82
N LEU A 93 11.89 -23.99 -10.75
CA LEU A 93 12.19 -23.42 -9.45
C LEU A 93 13.42 -22.50 -9.55
N GLN A 94 13.30 -21.27 -9.08
CA GLN A 94 14.39 -20.30 -9.15
C GLN A 94 15.38 -20.51 -7.99
N GLU A 95 16.68 -20.50 -8.28
CA GLU A 95 17.73 -20.64 -7.27
C GLU A 95 18.00 -19.32 -6.52
N ASP A 96 17.91 -18.19 -7.23
CA ASP A 96 18.18 -16.85 -6.70
C ASP A 96 16.97 -15.92 -6.86
N VAL A 97 16.80 -15.00 -5.91
CA VAL A 97 15.85 -13.89 -6.04
C VAL A 97 16.32 -12.97 -7.16
N PRO A 98 15.48 -12.68 -8.18
CA PRO A 98 15.80 -11.64 -9.16
C PRO A 98 16.07 -10.32 -8.44
N THR A 99 17.22 -9.70 -8.73
CA THR A 99 17.63 -8.45 -8.07
C THR A 99 16.67 -7.30 -8.35
N ASP A 100 16.03 -7.33 -9.52
CA ASP A 100 15.08 -6.33 -10.00
C ASP A 100 14.22 -6.92 -11.12
N SER A 101 13.13 -6.21 -11.45
CA SER A 101 12.21 -6.59 -12.52
C SER A 101 12.87 -6.70 -13.89
N ARG A 102 13.86 -5.85 -14.21
CA ARG A 102 14.55 -5.90 -15.50
C ARG A 102 15.31 -7.22 -15.66
N SER A 103 16.04 -7.63 -14.63
CA SER A 103 16.79 -8.88 -14.60
C SER A 103 15.86 -10.09 -14.74
N LEU A 104 14.70 -10.06 -14.06
CA LEU A 104 13.64 -11.05 -14.24
C LEU A 104 13.19 -11.15 -15.71
N TYR A 105 12.91 -10.02 -16.36
CA TYR A 105 12.41 -10.03 -17.74
C TYR A 105 13.47 -10.45 -18.75
N VAL A 106 14.75 -10.12 -18.52
CA VAL A 106 15.86 -10.59 -19.35
C VAL A 106 15.96 -12.12 -19.29
N SER A 107 15.91 -12.69 -18.08
CA SER A 107 15.99 -14.14 -17.89
C SER A 107 14.71 -14.87 -18.36
N HIS A 108 13.55 -14.21 -18.28
CA HIS A 108 12.24 -14.81 -18.55
C HIS A 108 11.39 -13.93 -19.46
N PRO A 109 11.64 -13.92 -20.78
CA PRO A 109 10.96 -13.03 -21.72
C PRO A 109 9.44 -13.23 -21.84
N VAL A 110 8.90 -14.38 -21.45
CA VAL A 110 7.46 -14.69 -21.44
C VAL A 110 6.62 -13.62 -20.73
N TYR A 111 7.19 -12.94 -19.73
CA TYR A 111 6.48 -11.90 -19.01
C TYR A 111 6.26 -10.64 -19.85
N ARG A 112 7.09 -10.40 -20.87
CA ARG A 112 6.83 -9.35 -21.87
C ARG A 112 5.60 -9.67 -22.69
N GLU A 113 5.41 -10.93 -23.07
CA GLU A 113 4.26 -11.37 -23.85
C GLU A 113 2.96 -11.29 -23.03
N THR A 114 2.97 -11.80 -21.79
CA THR A 114 1.80 -11.73 -20.91
C THR A 114 1.46 -10.30 -20.49
N ALA A 115 2.47 -9.44 -20.25
CA ALA A 115 2.26 -8.00 -20.05
C ALA A 115 1.68 -7.33 -21.30
N ALA A 116 2.18 -7.65 -22.51
CA ALA A 116 1.65 -7.11 -23.75
C ALA A 116 0.18 -7.54 -23.99
N GLN A 117 -0.17 -8.78 -23.65
CA GLN A 117 -1.56 -9.24 -23.69
C GLN A 117 -2.43 -8.42 -22.73
N LEU A 118 -1.99 -8.19 -21.50
CA LEU A 118 -2.72 -7.36 -20.53
C LEU A 118 -2.90 -5.91 -21.05
N HIS A 119 -1.86 -5.31 -21.62
CA HIS A 119 -1.94 -3.97 -22.23
C HIS A 119 -2.89 -3.89 -23.42
N SER A 120 -3.06 -4.99 -24.17
CA SER A 120 -3.97 -5.03 -25.32
C SER A 120 -5.45 -5.07 -24.93
N MET A 121 -5.75 -5.39 -23.67
CA MET A 121 -7.12 -5.41 -23.17
C MET A 121 -7.65 -3.99 -22.96
N PRO A 122 -8.88 -3.67 -23.41
CA PRO A 122 -9.50 -2.40 -23.08
C PRO A 122 -9.79 -2.32 -21.58
N ALA A 123 -9.54 -1.15 -20.98
CA ALA A 123 -9.87 -0.92 -19.59
C ALA A 123 -11.39 -0.99 -19.37
N LYS A 124 -11.83 -1.84 -18.45
CA LYS A 124 -13.25 -2.02 -18.12
C LYS A 124 -13.65 -1.05 -17.01
N LEU A 125 -14.76 -0.34 -17.21
CA LEU A 125 -15.41 0.44 -16.15
C LEU A 125 -16.21 -0.52 -15.27
N VAL A 126 -15.77 -0.76 -14.03
CA VAL A 126 -16.42 -1.72 -13.13
C VAL A 126 -17.35 -0.99 -12.18
N GLY A 127 -18.64 -1.28 -12.30
CA GLY A 127 -19.67 -0.76 -11.39
C GLY A 127 -19.67 -1.44 -10.01
N PRO A 128 -20.54 -1.00 -9.09
CA PRO A 128 -20.51 -1.42 -7.70
C PRO A 128 -21.01 -2.85 -7.49
N VAL A 129 -21.80 -3.41 -8.40
CA VAL A 129 -22.43 -4.72 -8.26
C VAL A 129 -21.37 -5.83 -8.31
N GLY A 130 -21.27 -6.61 -7.24
CA GLY A 130 -20.31 -7.73 -7.12
C GLY A 130 -18.83 -7.31 -6.96
N LEU A 131 -18.52 -6.01 -6.94
CA LEU A 131 -17.19 -5.45 -6.71
C LEU A 131 -16.79 -5.34 -5.22
N LEU A 132 -15.76 -6.05 -4.80
CA LEU A 132 -15.02 -5.70 -3.59
C LEU A 132 -13.79 -4.87 -3.98
N TYR A 133 -13.87 -3.56 -3.75
CA TYR A 133 -12.75 -2.65 -3.98
C TYR A 133 -11.78 -2.71 -2.80
N VAL A 134 -10.52 -3.04 -3.06
CA VAL A 134 -9.42 -3.17 -2.11
C VAL A 134 -8.55 -1.92 -2.21
N GLN A 135 -8.45 -1.14 -1.13
CA GLN A 135 -7.61 0.06 -1.11
C GLN A 135 -6.14 -0.27 -0.84
N GLN A 136 -5.28 0.71 -1.03
CA GLN A 136 -3.87 0.64 -0.62
C GLN A 136 -3.74 0.19 0.85
N ARG A 137 -2.81 -0.71 1.14
CA ARG A 137 -2.66 -1.36 2.46
C ARG A 137 -3.89 -2.15 2.93
N GLU A 138 -4.64 -2.69 2.00
CA GLU A 138 -5.64 -3.72 2.25
C GLU A 138 -5.39 -4.94 1.37
N MET A 139 -5.93 -6.06 1.82
CA MET A 139 -6.08 -7.28 1.05
C MET A 139 -7.50 -7.83 1.24
N ALA A 140 -7.93 -8.66 0.31
CA ALA A 140 -9.13 -9.46 0.48
C ALA A 140 -8.94 -10.80 -0.21
N ALA A 141 -9.48 -11.86 0.39
CA ALA A 141 -9.51 -13.20 -0.19
C ALA A 141 -10.96 -13.71 -0.32
N THR A 142 -11.25 -14.36 -1.44
CA THR A 142 -12.53 -15.01 -1.69
C THR A 142 -12.37 -16.16 -2.68
N LEU A 143 -13.47 -16.77 -3.11
CA LEU A 143 -13.51 -17.96 -3.94
C LEU A 143 -14.72 -17.94 -4.89
N PRO A 144 -14.71 -18.73 -5.97
CA PRO A 144 -15.67 -18.60 -7.07
C PRO A 144 -17.15 -18.73 -6.69
N HIS A 145 -17.45 -19.40 -5.59
CA HIS A 145 -18.81 -19.65 -5.10
C HIS A 145 -19.33 -18.60 -4.10
N ASP A 146 -18.54 -17.56 -3.79
CA ASP A 146 -19.04 -16.43 -3.03
C ASP A 146 -20.15 -15.71 -3.81
N LYS A 147 -21.33 -15.62 -3.21
CA LYS A 147 -22.49 -14.97 -3.82
C LYS A 147 -22.43 -13.44 -3.76
N ASN A 148 -21.58 -12.87 -2.91
CA ASN A 148 -21.53 -11.43 -2.64
C ASN A 148 -20.45 -10.71 -3.44
N VAL A 149 -19.40 -11.43 -3.84
CA VAL A 149 -18.23 -10.87 -4.54
C VAL A 149 -17.92 -11.71 -5.78
N SER A 150 -17.95 -11.06 -6.94
CA SER A 150 -17.53 -11.65 -8.22
C SER A 150 -16.26 -11.01 -8.76
N ILE A 151 -15.94 -9.79 -8.33
CA ILE A 151 -14.77 -9.04 -8.78
C ILE A 151 -14.03 -8.50 -7.56
N LEU A 152 -12.74 -8.82 -7.46
CA LEU A 152 -11.80 -8.05 -6.63
C LEU A 152 -11.19 -6.96 -7.50
N GLY A 153 -11.10 -5.74 -7.01
CA GLY A 153 -10.62 -4.61 -7.81
C GLY A 153 -9.77 -3.64 -7.01
N SER A 154 -8.81 -3.03 -7.66
CA SER A 154 -7.98 -1.96 -7.09
C SER A 154 -7.41 -1.09 -8.21
N ASP A 155 -7.21 0.20 -7.94
CA ASP A 155 -6.75 1.22 -8.90
C ASP A 155 -6.02 2.35 -8.16
N ASP A 156 -5.68 3.43 -8.86
CA ASP A 156 -4.82 4.54 -8.44
C ASP A 156 -3.35 4.10 -8.23
N MET A 157 -2.91 3.05 -8.93
CA MET A 157 -1.54 2.55 -8.83
C MET A 157 -0.56 3.44 -9.61
N THR A 158 0.29 4.17 -8.88
CA THR A 158 1.39 4.93 -9.46
C THR A 158 2.75 4.28 -9.18
N THR A 159 3.13 4.22 -7.90
CA THR A 159 4.41 3.66 -7.40
C THR A 159 4.23 2.41 -6.55
N CYS A 160 3.00 2.12 -6.16
CA CYS A 160 2.55 0.91 -5.50
C CYS A 160 2.40 -0.25 -6.51
N ILE A 161 2.08 -1.43 -6.00
CA ILE A 161 1.81 -2.62 -6.79
C ILE A 161 0.48 -3.25 -6.35
N ILE A 162 -0.26 -3.83 -7.30
CA ILE A 162 -1.38 -4.71 -7.00
C ILE A 162 -0.89 -6.14 -7.21
N VAL A 163 -1.12 -7.01 -6.23
CA VAL A 163 -0.71 -8.42 -6.25
C VAL A 163 -1.94 -9.31 -6.18
N VAL A 164 -1.95 -10.37 -6.97
CA VAL A 164 -2.97 -11.42 -6.91
C VAL A 164 -2.31 -12.77 -6.65
N VAL A 165 -2.81 -13.49 -5.66
CA VAL A 165 -2.48 -14.91 -5.41
C VAL A 165 -3.72 -15.72 -5.68
N ARG A 166 -3.61 -16.79 -6.47
CA ARG A 166 -4.74 -17.65 -6.84
C ARG A 166 -4.35 -19.12 -6.72
N HIS A 167 -5.24 -19.94 -6.20
CA HIS A 167 -5.11 -21.39 -6.28
C HIS A 167 -5.84 -21.90 -7.53
N SER A 168 -5.14 -22.58 -8.42
CA SER A 168 -5.67 -22.94 -9.75
C SER A 168 -6.77 -24.01 -9.73
N GLY A 169 -6.78 -24.90 -8.74
CA GLY A 169 -7.81 -25.95 -8.63
C GLY A 169 -9.11 -25.48 -8.00
N SER A 170 -9.03 -24.81 -6.84
CA SER A 170 -10.21 -24.29 -6.14
C SER A 170 -10.73 -22.97 -6.72
N GLY A 171 -9.86 -22.23 -7.44
CA GLY A 171 -10.11 -20.87 -7.90
C GLY A 171 -10.10 -19.83 -6.77
N ALA A 172 -9.79 -20.21 -5.53
CA ALA A 172 -9.63 -19.28 -4.42
C ALA A 172 -8.57 -18.24 -4.77
N ALA A 173 -8.83 -16.98 -4.48
CA ALA A 173 -7.94 -15.89 -4.85
C ALA A 173 -7.94 -14.78 -3.80
N ALA A 174 -6.78 -14.16 -3.64
CA ALA A 174 -6.57 -12.96 -2.86
C ALA A 174 -6.02 -11.84 -3.74
N LEU A 175 -6.47 -10.62 -3.51
CA LEU A 175 -5.93 -9.40 -4.10
C LEU A 175 -5.47 -8.46 -2.99
N ALA A 176 -4.28 -7.88 -3.14
CA ALA A 176 -3.76 -6.86 -2.24
C ALA A 176 -3.19 -5.67 -3.01
N HIS A 177 -3.30 -4.47 -2.42
CA HIS A 177 -2.70 -3.25 -2.96
C HIS A 177 -1.58 -2.80 -2.01
N LEU A 178 -0.33 -2.99 -2.44
CA LEU A 178 0.87 -2.86 -1.62
C LEU A 178 1.68 -1.63 -2.01
N ASP A 179 2.11 -0.84 -1.03
CA ASP A 179 2.90 0.39 -1.23
C ASP A 179 4.30 0.33 -0.63
N GLY A 180 4.72 -0.86 -0.17
CA GLY A 180 6.00 -1.10 0.48
C GLY A 180 5.91 -1.25 2.00
N ALA A 181 4.83 -0.78 2.64
CA ALA A 181 4.58 -1.02 4.05
C ALA A 181 3.86 -2.36 4.27
N GLY A 182 4.33 -3.17 5.21
CA GLY A 182 3.69 -4.44 5.59
C GLY A 182 3.68 -5.51 4.50
N THR A 183 4.50 -5.38 3.45
CA THR A 183 4.49 -6.27 2.27
C THR A 183 4.80 -7.73 2.62
N GLU A 184 5.75 -7.98 3.54
CA GLU A 184 6.13 -9.36 3.92
C GLU A 184 4.99 -10.07 4.66
N ASP A 185 4.41 -9.40 5.66
CA ASP A 185 3.24 -9.92 6.39
C ASP A 185 2.03 -10.12 5.46
N ALA A 186 1.82 -9.19 4.52
CA ALA A 186 0.74 -9.29 3.53
C ALA A 186 0.94 -10.51 2.61
N ALA A 187 2.17 -10.75 2.13
CA ALA A 187 2.47 -11.89 1.28
C ALA A 187 2.17 -13.21 2.02
N ALA A 188 2.61 -13.33 3.28
CA ALA A 188 2.32 -14.49 4.11
C ALA A 188 0.81 -14.67 4.34
N ALA A 189 0.10 -13.59 4.67
CA ALA A 189 -1.34 -13.61 4.88
C ALA A 189 -2.11 -14.01 3.60
N MET A 190 -1.75 -13.49 2.43
CA MET A 190 -2.37 -13.87 1.16
C MET A 190 -2.20 -15.36 0.87
N VAL A 191 -0.98 -15.88 1.00
CA VAL A 191 -0.68 -17.31 0.79
C VAL A 191 -1.47 -18.18 1.76
N GLN A 192 -1.46 -17.82 3.04
CA GLN A 192 -2.23 -18.53 4.06
C GLN A 192 -3.71 -18.55 3.72
N ARG A 193 -4.33 -17.39 3.47
CA ARG A 193 -5.77 -17.28 3.20
C ARG A 193 -6.19 -18.06 1.96
N VAL A 194 -5.42 -17.99 0.87
CA VAL A 194 -5.72 -18.76 -0.35
C VAL A 194 -5.58 -20.26 -0.11
N THR A 195 -4.57 -20.69 0.65
CA THR A 195 -4.36 -22.10 1.00
C THR A 195 -5.49 -22.64 1.87
N GLU A 196 -5.94 -21.88 2.88
CA GLU A 196 -7.09 -22.22 3.72
C GLU A 196 -8.37 -22.40 2.90
N LEU A 197 -8.64 -21.49 1.96
CA LEU A 197 -9.80 -21.58 1.06
C LEU A 197 -9.68 -22.70 0.03
N ALA A 198 -8.48 -23.20 -0.22
CA ALA A 198 -8.20 -24.31 -1.12
C ALA A 198 -8.29 -25.69 -0.45
N ILE A 199 -8.53 -25.76 0.87
CA ILE A 199 -8.70 -27.05 1.58
C ILE A 199 -9.77 -27.89 0.88
N GLY A 200 -9.43 -29.14 0.57
CA GLY A 200 -10.30 -30.06 -0.17
C GLY A 200 -10.08 -30.07 -1.69
N PHE A 201 -9.21 -29.21 -2.22
CA PHE A 201 -8.78 -29.18 -3.62
C PHE A 201 -7.30 -29.53 -3.70
N PRO A 202 -6.93 -30.84 -3.59
CA PRO A 202 -5.53 -31.26 -3.62
C PRO A 202 -4.89 -31.06 -5.00
N GLU A 203 -5.73 -31.04 -6.04
CA GLU A 203 -5.34 -30.69 -7.40
C GLU A 203 -5.22 -29.18 -7.51
N GLY A 204 -4.10 -28.68 -8.02
CA GLY A 204 -3.86 -27.26 -8.21
C GLY A 204 -2.52 -26.81 -7.67
N ARG A 205 -2.22 -25.53 -7.92
CA ARG A 205 -1.01 -24.86 -7.44
C ARG A 205 -1.30 -23.40 -7.18
N LEU A 206 -0.45 -22.76 -6.39
CA LEU A 206 -0.51 -21.33 -6.18
C LEU A 206 0.09 -20.62 -7.38
N GLU A 207 -0.66 -19.70 -7.95
CA GLU A 207 -0.28 -18.82 -9.04
C GLU A 207 -0.22 -17.39 -8.51
N LEU A 208 0.81 -16.66 -8.92
CA LEU A 208 1.07 -15.28 -8.55
C LEU A 208 1.02 -14.40 -9.79
N GLN A 209 0.24 -13.34 -9.69
CA GLN A 209 0.19 -12.28 -10.68
C GLN A 209 0.62 -10.95 -10.04
N LEU A 210 1.72 -10.42 -10.60
CA LEU A 210 2.45 -9.17 -10.34
C LEU A 210 3.33 -9.18 -9.07
N VAL A 211 4.65 -9.00 -9.25
CA VAL A 211 5.65 -9.43 -8.24
C VAL A 211 6.53 -8.31 -7.69
N GLY A 212 6.69 -8.33 -6.38
CA GLY A 212 7.80 -7.74 -5.62
C GLY A 212 8.55 -8.82 -4.82
N ALA A 213 9.67 -8.47 -4.17
CA ALA A 213 10.61 -9.43 -3.57
C ALA A 213 10.06 -10.28 -2.38
N ALA A 214 8.89 -9.94 -1.82
CA ALA A 214 8.38 -10.55 -0.57
C ALA A 214 7.86 -11.99 -0.72
N PHE A 215 7.46 -12.41 -1.92
CA PHE A 215 6.88 -13.74 -2.15
C PHE A 215 7.92 -14.88 -2.23
N HIS A 216 9.20 -14.53 -2.34
CA HIS A 216 10.29 -15.51 -2.40
C HIS A 216 10.59 -16.21 -1.07
N LYS A 217 10.18 -15.60 0.04
CA LYS A 217 10.37 -16.12 1.41
C LYS A 217 9.22 -17.02 1.88
N GLN A 218 8.28 -17.35 1.00
CA GLN A 218 7.12 -18.14 1.38
C GLN A 218 7.50 -19.61 1.54
N PRO A 219 6.80 -20.39 2.37
CA PRO A 219 7.15 -21.79 2.63
C PRO A 219 6.62 -22.77 1.57
N VAL A 220 5.87 -22.28 0.57
CA VAL A 220 5.17 -23.07 -0.43
C VAL A 220 5.56 -22.61 -1.83
N GLU A 221 5.60 -23.53 -2.78
CA GLU A 221 5.88 -23.20 -4.18
C GLU A 221 4.79 -22.30 -4.77
N ILE A 222 5.23 -21.25 -5.48
CA ILE A 222 4.34 -20.27 -6.10
C ILE A 222 4.79 -20.03 -7.54
N ASP A 223 3.89 -20.28 -8.48
CA ASP A 223 4.11 -20.06 -9.91
C ASP A 223 3.87 -18.61 -10.28
N LEU A 224 4.91 -17.90 -10.70
CA LEU A 224 4.73 -16.60 -11.31
C LEU A 224 4.16 -16.76 -12.73
N THR A 225 2.94 -16.28 -12.94
CA THR A 225 2.22 -16.43 -14.22
C THR A 225 2.06 -15.12 -14.99
N LEU A 226 2.11 -13.98 -14.31
CA LEU A 226 2.05 -12.65 -14.92
C LEU A 226 2.93 -11.67 -14.13
N CYS A 227 3.82 -10.94 -14.82
CA CYS A 227 4.64 -9.90 -14.20
C CYS A 227 4.73 -8.66 -15.11
N CYS A 228 3.89 -7.68 -14.82
CA CYS A 228 3.77 -6.38 -15.46
C CYS A 228 3.98 -5.26 -14.43
N VAL A 229 5.20 -5.15 -13.90
CA VAL A 229 5.62 -4.08 -12.97
C VAL A 229 6.87 -3.38 -13.51
N GLY A 230 7.23 -2.23 -12.94
CA GLY A 230 8.44 -1.51 -13.32
C GLY A 230 8.45 -1.17 -14.82
N GLU A 231 9.50 -1.56 -15.54
CA GLU A 231 9.68 -1.19 -16.95
C GLU A 231 8.57 -1.71 -17.88
N LEU A 232 7.88 -2.80 -17.53
CA LEU A 232 6.78 -3.30 -18.35
C LEU A 232 5.48 -2.53 -18.15
N ASN A 233 5.24 -1.90 -17.00
CA ASN A 233 4.06 -1.06 -16.78
C ASN A 233 4.37 0.44 -16.92
N THR A 234 5.49 0.81 -17.54
CA THR A 234 5.93 2.21 -17.63
C THR A 234 6.04 2.66 -19.09
N THR A 235 5.45 3.81 -19.41
CA THR A 235 5.68 4.54 -20.66
C THR A 235 6.31 5.89 -20.36
N VAL A 236 7.13 6.43 -21.28
CA VAL A 236 7.79 7.73 -21.08
C VAL A 236 7.18 8.77 -22.01
N ARG A 237 6.64 9.86 -21.44
CA ARG A 237 6.03 10.97 -22.17
C ARG A 237 6.68 12.27 -21.73
N ALA A 238 7.35 12.98 -22.65
CA ALA A 238 8.09 14.20 -22.35
C ALA A 238 9.08 14.07 -21.17
N GLY A 239 9.72 12.90 -21.02
CA GLY A 239 10.66 12.61 -19.93
C GLY A 239 10.01 12.16 -18.61
N ILE A 240 8.67 12.15 -18.51
CA ILE A 240 7.93 11.70 -17.33
C ILE A 240 7.56 10.23 -17.51
N HIS A 241 7.76 9.44 -16.46
CA HIS A 241 7.44 8.01 -16.41
C HIS A 241 6.00 7.79 -15.95
N TRP A 242 5.11 7.41 -16.87
CA TRP A 242 3.70 7.17 -16.64
C TRP A 242 3.41 5.67 -16.47
N PRO A 243 2.61 5.27 -15.46
CA PRO A 243 1.98 3.96 -15.46
C PRO A 243 1.14 3.77 -16.73
N VAL A 244 1.23 2.58 -17.34
CA VAL A 244 0.35 2.21 -18.46
C VAL A 244 -1.01 1.76 -17.92
N ILE A 245 -1.00 0.93 -16.88
CA ILE A 245 -2.17 0.44 -16.15
C ILE A 245 -2.13 1.00 -14.73
N TYR A 246 -3.18 1.70 -14.34
CA TYR A 246 -3.38 2.23 -12.99
C TYR A 246 -4.19 1.30 -12.09
N GLY A 247 -5.01 0.42 -12.69
CA GLY A 247 -5.91 -0.45 -11.94
C GLY A 247 -6.25 -1.72 -12.67
N ILE A 248 -6.56 -2.76 -11.90
CA ILE A 248 -6.95 -4.07 -12.39
C ILE A 248 -8.17 -4.59 -11.66
N GLY A 249 -8.99 -5.36 -12.38
CA GLY A 249 -10.02 -6.21 -11.82
C GLY A 249 -9.64 -7.68 -11.99
N LEU A 250 -9.95 -8.49 -10.98
CA LEU A 250 -9.91 -9.94 -11.02
C LEU A 250 -11.33 -10.48 -11.00
N ASN A 251 -11.77 -11.13 -12.07
CA ASN A 251 -13.01 -11.89 -12.06
C ASN A 251 -12.77 -13.23 -11.37
N VAL A 252 -13.22 -13.36 -10.12
CA VAL A 252 -12.93 -14.51 -9.25
C VAL A 252 -13.43 -15.82 -9.85
N LYS A 253 -14.58 -15.78 -10.55
CA LYS A 253 -15.20 -16.97 -11.17
C LYS A 253 -14.35 -17.55 -12.29
N THR A 254 -13.74 -16.69 -13.10
CA THR A 254 -12.98 -17.09 -14.29
C THR A 254 -11.47 -17.12 -14.06
N GLY A 255 -10.97 -16.37 -13.08
CA GLY A 255 -9.55 -16.07 -12.92
C GLY A 255 -9.00 -14.99 -13.86
N GLU A 256 -9.84 -14.39 -14.72
CA GLU A 256 -9.41 -13.34 -15.66
C GLU A 256 -8.99 -12.07 -14.89
N ILE A 257 -7.77 -11.60 -15.16
CA ILE A 257 -7.28 -10.28 -14.77
C ILE A 257 -7.39 -9.35 -15.97
N PHE A 258 -7.92 -8.14 -15.76
CA PHE A 258 -8.09 -7.14 -16.82
C PHE A 258 -7.83 -5.72 -16.28
N PRO A 259 -7.34 -4.78 -17.11
CA PRO A 259 -7.25 -3.38 -16.73
C PRO A 259 -8.63 -2.81 -16.41
N ALA A 260 -8.75 -2.01 -15.34
CA ALA A 260 -10.04 -1.56 -14.85
C ALA A 260 -9.98 -0.20 -14.15
N THR A 261 -11.11 0.51 -14.16
CA THR A 261 -11.35 1.71 -13.34
C THR A 261 -12.62 1.55 -12.52
N PHE A 262 -12.65 2.19 -11.35
CA PHE A 262 -13.68 1.97 -10.33
C PHE A 262 -14.24 3.30 -9.82
N PRO A 263 -15.45 3.70 -10.26
CA PRO A 263 -16.12 4.89 -9.71
C PRO A 263 -16.50 4.71 -8.23
N ASP A 264 -16.92 3.49 -7.86
CA ASP A 264 -17.40 3.16 -6.53
C ASP A 264 -16.32 2.43 -5.71
N LYS A 265 -15.59 3.19 -4.88
CA LYS A 265 -14.47 2.70 -4.05
C LYS A 265 -14.83 2.51 -2.57
N GLY A 266 -16.10 2.76 -2.22
CA GLY A 266 -16.62 2.65 -0.86
C GLY A 266 -16.89 1.20 -0.42
N PRO A 267 -17.47 1.02 0.78
CA PRO A 267 -17.87 2.03 1.77
C PRO A 267 -16.67 2.62 2.53
N ASP A 268 -16.94 3.66 3.34
CA ASP A 268 -16.00 4.25 4.30
C ASP A 268 -14.63 4.64 3.72
N GLN A 269 -14.62 5.13 2.48
CA GLN A 269 -13.38 5.45 1.78
C GLN A 269 -12.50 6.47 2.55
N PRO A 270 -13.01 7.61 3.05
CA PRO A 270 -12.18 8.54 3.83
C PRO A 270 -11.61 7.93 5.12
N LEU A 271 -12.36 7.05 5.80
CA LEU A 271 -11.90 6.34 7.01
C LEU A 271 -10.77 5.36 6.70
N ARG A 272 -10.90 4.58 5.63
CA ARG A 272 -9.88 3.62 5.16
C ARG A 272 -8.62 4.34 4.70
N CYS A 273 -8.76 5.43 3.94
CA CYS A 273 -7.64 6.30 3.54
C CYS A 273 -6.98 6.99 4.73
N ALA A 274 -7.75 7.41 5.75
CA ALA A 274 -7.22 8.12 6.92
C ALA A 274 -6.11 7.31 7.60
N ARG A 275 -6.37 6.01 7.79
CA ARG A 275 -5.40 5.07 8.36
C ARG A 275 -4.07 5.04 7.58
N GLN A 276 -4.12 5.06 6.26
CA GLN A 276 -2.93 5.05 5.41
C GLN A 276 -2.15 6.36 5.56
N LEU A 277 -2.87 7.49 5.46
CA LEU A 277 -2.30 8.83 5.52
C LEU A 277 -1.66 9.16 6.87
N THR A 278 -2.21 8.62 7.96
CA THR A 278 -1.64 8.74 9.32
C THR A 278 -0.55 7.70 9.62
N GLY A 279 -0.13 6.91 8.63
CA GLY A 279 1.06 6.05 8.76
C GLY A 279 0.82 4.61 9.22
N GLY A 280 -0.41 4.09 9.20
CA GLY A 280 -0.68 2.69 9.56
C GLY A 280 0.05 1.71 8.64
N GLN A 281 1.00 0.94 9.16
CA GLN A 281 1.92 0.13 8.36
C GLN A 281 1.37 -1.23 7.91
N GLN A 282 0.41 -1.79 8.65
CA GLN A 282 -0.09 -3.13 8.38
C GLN A 282 -0.94 -3.15 7.10
N VAL A 283 -0.99 -4.29 6.41
CA VAL A 283 -1.99 -4.56 5.37
C VAL A 283 -3.13 -5.32 6.03
N LEU A 284 -4.37 -4.83 5.90
CA LEU A 284 -5.53 -5.44 6.57
C LEU A 284 -6.29 -6.38 5.64
N ASP A 285 -6.62 -7.58 6.10
CA ASP A 285 -7.66 -8.41 5.48
C ASP A 285 -9.03 -7.85 5.84
N VAL A 286 -9.74 -7.34 4.83
CA VAL A 286 -10.99 -6.61 5.03
C VAL A 286 -12.24 -7.45 4.76
N TYR A 287 -12.12 -8.71 4.35
CA TYR A 287 -13.28 -9.47 3.88
C TYR A 287 -13.36 -10.90 4.42
N ASP A 288 -14.51 -11.20 5.02
CA ASP A 288 -14.89 -12.55 5.41
C ASP A 288 -15.85 -13.13 4.37
N CYS A 289 -15.31 -13.93 3.45
CA CYS A 289 -16.08 -14.60 2.40
C CYS A 289 -17.03 -15.70 2.94
N THR A 290 -16.76 -16.27 4.12
CA THR A 290 -17.63 -17.27 4.75
C THR A 290 -18.93 -16.62 5.21
N LEU A 291 -18.82 -15.41 5.78
CA LEU A 291 -19.98 -14.66 6.27
C LEU A 291 -20.55 -13.68 5.23
N GLY A 292 -19.82 -13.43 4.13
CA GLY A 292 -20.18 -12.42 3.14
C GLY A 292 -20.10 -11.00 3.70
N LEU A 293 -19.10 -10.72 4.54
CA LEU A 293 -18.99 -9.48 5.29
C LEU A 293 -17.70 -8.73 4.97
N LEU A 294 -17.87 -7.48 4.56
CA LEU A 294 -16.79 -6.50 4.56
C LEU A 294 -16.67 -5.92 5.97
N ARG A 295 -15.46 -6.02 6.55
CA ARG A 295 -15.13 -5.57 7.90
C ARG A 295 -14.11 -4.45 7.81
N ILE A 296 -14.46 -3.29 8.37
CA ILE A 296 -13.57 -2.14 8.46
C ILE A 296 -13.28 -1.88 9.93
N GLY A 297 -12.02 -2.10 10.32
CA GLY A 297 -11.55 -1.88 11.68
C GLY A 297 -11.93 -2.96 12.71
N PRO A 298 -11.99 -2.61 14.01
CA PRO A 298 -11.57 -1.31 14.54
C PRO A 298 -10.07 -1.11 14.29
N PHE A 299 -9.67 0.14 14.10
CA PHE A 299 -8.26 0.53 14.15
C PHE A 299 -8.16 1.90 14.79
N ASN A 300 -6.93 2.26 15.17
CA ASN A 300 -6.64 3.59 15.67
C ASN A 300 -5.56 4.26 14.83
N TYR A 301 -5.53 5.59 14.88
CA TYR A 301 -4.43 6.38 14.36
C TYR A 301 -4.15 7.57 15.28
N ASP A 302 -2.92 8.08 15.21
CA ASP A 302 -2.56 9.29 15.93
C ASP A 302 -3.20 10.52 15.28
N PRO A 303 -3.66 11.51 16.07
CA PRO A 303 -4.16 12.76 15.53
C PRO A 303 -3.13 13.45 14.63
N LEU A 304 -3.56 13.83 13.43
CA LEU A 304 -2.72 14.59 12.51
C LEU A 304 -2.65 16.06 12.97
N ARG A 305 -1.52 16.45 13.54
CA ARG A 305 -1.28 17.85 13.97
C ARG A 305 -1.29 18.78 12.76
N GLY A 306 -1.97 19.93 12.90
CA GLY A 306 -2.02 20.94 11.84
C GLY A 306 -2.82 20.50 10.61
N VAL A 307 -3.79 19.60 10.75
CA VAL A 307 -4.67 19.17 9.64
C VAL A 307 -5.41 20.35 8.99
N ASP A 308 -5.76 21.38 9.75
CA ASP A 308 -6.31 22.65 9.29
C ASP A 308 -5.33 23.41 8.38
N LEU A 309 -4.03 23.39 8.73
CA LEU A 309 -2.98 23.99 7.91
C LEU A 309 -2.83 23.26 6.57
N TRP A 310 -2.94 21.92 6.55
CA TRP A 310 -2.95 21.12 5.32
C TRP A 310 -4.18 21.43 4.46
N LEU A 311 -5.36 21.48 5.06
CA LEU A 311 -6.62 21.80 4.36
C LEU A 311 -6.59 23.21 3.75
N ALA A 312 -5.87 24.15 4.35
CA ALA A 312 -5.69 25.52 3.85
C ALA A 312 -4.68 25.64 2.68
N GLN A 313 -3.90 24.59 2.37
CA GLN A 313 -2.94 24.63 1.27
C GLN A 313 -3.61 24.57 -0.10
N SER A 314 -2.89 24.95 -1.16
CA SER A 314 -3.34 24.79 -2.54
C SER A 314 -3.29 23.33 -2.98
N ASP A 315 -4.05 23.00 -4.04
CA ASP A 315 -4.06 21.66 -4.61
C ASP A 315 -2.68 21.22 -5.09
N GLN A 316 -1.93 22.14 -5.72
CA GLN A 316 -0.55 21.89 -6.14
C GLN A 316 0.35 21.57 -4.95
N PHE A 317 0.19 22.26 -3.82
CA PHE A 317 1.01 21.99 -2.64
C PHE A 317 0.68 20.63 -2.03
N ILE A 318 -0.60 20.27 -1.94
CA ILE A 318 -1.04 18.95 -1.49
C ILE A 318 -0.47 17.86 -2.38
N LEU A 319 -0.63 18.01 -3.70
CA LEU A 319 -0.13 17.05 -4.68
C LEU A 319 1.38 16.84 -4.53
N GLN A 320 2.16 17.91 -4.46
CA GLN A 320 3.62 17.82 -4.37
C GLN A 320 4.16 17.22 -3.06
N HIS A 321 3.40 17.29 -1.96
CA HIS A 321 3.89 16.88 -0.64
C HIS A 321 3.24 15.63 -0.09
N LEU A 322 2.06 15.24 -0.58
CA LEU A 322 1.31 14.07 -0.11
C LEU A 322 1.21 12.95 -1.16
N SER A 323 1.66 13.16 -2.40
CA SER A 323 1.86 12.10 -3.39
C SER A 323 3.32 11.63 -3.42
N THR A 324 3.53 10.35 -3.73
CA THR A 324 4.86 9.80 -4.04
C THR A 324 5.31 10.07 -5.48
N SER A 325 4.38 10.42 -6.38
CA SER A 325 4.62 10.67 -7.80
C SER A 325 3.69 11.77 -8.35
N PRO A 326 3.91 13.04 -7.95
CA PRO A 326 2.99 14.15 -8.21
C PRO A 326 2.65 14.39 -9.70
N GLU A 327 3.53 14.01 -10.62
CA GLU A 327 3.39 14.28 -12.06
C GLU A 327 2.42 13.32 -12.76
N VAL A 328 2.10 12.18 -12.13
CA VAL A 328 1.35 11.09 -12.76
C VAL A 328 0.15 10.63 -11.93
N GLU A 329 -0.21 11.38 -10.88
CA GLU A 329 -1.44 11.15 -10.14
C GLU A 329 -2.68 11.41 -11.01
N LEU A 330 -3.75 10.68 -10.70
CA LEU A 330 -5.03 10.87 -11.37
C LEU A 330 -5.74 12.17 -10.91
N PRO A 331 -6.64 12.75 -11.72
CA PRO A 331 -7.25 14.06 -11.43
C PRO A 331 -8.00 14.15 -10.09
N HIS A 332 -8.48 13.03 -9.56
CA HIS A 332 -9.21 12.97 -8.28
C HIS A 332 -8.31 12.82 -7.04
N PHE A 333 -6.99 12.70 -7.21
CA PHE A 333 -6.06 12.48 -6.08
C PHE A 333 -6.23 13.53 -4.97
N VAL A 334 -6.15 14.82 -5.33
CA VAL A 334 -6.17 15.90 -4.34
C VAL A 334 -7.53 16.00 -3.63
N SER A 335 -8.64 15.80 -4.36
CA SER A 335 -9.97 15.83 -3.74
C SER A 335 -10.16 14.67 -2.76
N GLN A 336 -9.63 13.48 -3.05
CA GLN A 336 -9.61 12.34 -2.14
C GLN A 336 -8.77 12.61 -0.89
N VAL A 337 -7.57 13.18 -1.05
CA VAL A 337 -6.70 13.57 0.07
C VAL A 337 -7.38 14.60 0.97
N ARG A 338 -8.04 15.62 0.38
CA ARG A 338 -8.80 16.62 1.15
C ARG A 338 -9.96 16.02 1.93
N ALA A 339 -10.73 15.12 1.32
CA ALA A 339 -11.82 14.41 2.01
C ALA A 339 -11.28 13.58 3.18
N THR A 340 -10.12 12.94 3.00
CA THR A 340 -9.44 12.17 4.04
C THR A 340 -8.93 13.06 5.18
N LEU A 341 -8.26 14.18 4.86
CA LEU A 341 -7.81 15.14 5.87
C LEU A 341 -8.98 15.73 6.64
N LYS A 342 -10.09 16.05 5.97
CA LYS A 342 -11.31 16.52 6.63
C LYS A 342 -11.88 15.44 7.57
N TYR A 343 -11.90 14.19 7.13
CA TYR A 343 -12.32 13.08 7.98
C TYR A 343 -11.46 12.93 9.24
N ILE A 344 -10.13 13.04 9.11
CA ILE A 344 -9.19 13.00 10.25
C ILE A 344 -9.43 14.18 11.20
N GLN A 345 -9.68 15.38 10.67
CA GLN A 345 -10.01 16.56 11.47
C GLN A 345 -11.24 16.32 12.35
N ASP A 346 -12.28 15.70 11.78
CA ASP A 346 -13.54 15.43 12.47
C ASP A 346 -13.45 14.20 13.38
N ASN A 347 -12.47 13.31 13.17
CA ASN A 347 -12.29 12.03 13.87
C ASN A 347 -10.85 11.84 14.34
N GLN A 348 -10.36 12.70 15.23
CA GLN A 348 -8.97 12.64 15.71
C GLN A 348 -8.63 11.35 16.47
N PHE A 349 -9.63 10.72 17.10
CA PHE A 349 -9.49 9.51 17.89
C PHE A 349 -10.54 8.47 17.43
N PRO A 350 -10.31 7.75 16.33
CA PRO A 350 -11.31 6.87 15.72
C PRO A 350 -11.76 5.73 16.63
N ALA A 351 -10.92 5.30 17.58
CA ALA A 351 -11.32 4.33 18.61
C ALA A 351 -12.50 4.83 19.49
N VAL A 352 -12.71 6.15 19.58
CA VAL A 352 -13.80 6.76 20.34
C VAL A 352 -14.89 7.31 19.43
N THR A 353 -14.51 7.99 18.34
CA THR A 353 -15.47 8.71 17.49
C THR A 353 -16.12 7.83 16.43
N VAL A 354 -15.42 6.78 15.98
CA VAL A 354 -15.85 5.90 14.88
C VAL A 354 -16.22 4.51 15.42
N PHE A 355 -15.27 3.82 16.02
CA PHE A 355 -15.41 2.43 16.48
C PHE A 355 -15.89 2.34 17.93
N ARG A 356 -17.15 2.71 18.16
CA ARG A 356 -17.76 2.61 19.49
C ARG A 356 -17.69 1.18 20.03
N ASP A 357 -17.38 1.04 21.31
CA ASP A 357 -17.18 -0.25 21.99
C ASP A 357 -16.15 -1.16 21.32
N ASN A 358 -15.17 -0.56 20.62
CA ASN A 358 -14.14 -1.27 19.86
C ASN A 358 -14.73 -2.23 18.80
N ARG A 359 -15.89 -1.88 18.23
CA ARG A 359 -16.55 -2.68 17.19
C ARG A 359 -16.16 -2.20 15.78
N PRO A 360 -15.80 -3.11 14.86
CA PRO A 360 -15.66 -2.77 13.45
C PRO A 360 -16.98 -2.24 12.87
N HIS A 361 -16.87 -1.51 11.77
CA HIS A 361 -18.01 -1.38 10.86
C HIS A 361 -18.12 -2.65 10.02
N TYR A 362 -19.33 -3.19 9.94
CA TYR A 362 -19.64 -4.34 9.12
C TYR A 362 -20.58 -3.95 7.99
N TYR A 363 -20.31 -4.49 6.82
CA TYR A 363 -21.11 -4.27 5.63
C TYR A 363 -21.46 -5.62 4.99
N ARG A 364 -22.68 -5.72 4.49
CA ARG A 364 -23.15 -6.86 3.68
C ARG A 364 -23.66 -6.33 2.35
N ARG A 365 -23.62 -7.17 1.32
CA ARG A 365 -24.32 -6.87 0.07
C ARG A 365 -25.83 -6.89 0.26
N ASP A 366 -26.46 -5.83 -0.23
CA ASP A 366 -27.89 -5.79 -0.43
C ASP A 366 -28.27 -6.59 -1.67
N GLU A 367 -29.24 -7.50 -1.54
CA GLU A 367 -29.61 -8.42 -2.62
C GLU A 367 -30.33 -7.71 -3.78
N ALA A 368 -31.01 -6.58 -3.52
CA ALA A 368 -31.77 -5.85 -4.54
C ALA A 368 -30.90 -4.90 -5.36
N THR A 369 -30.06 -4.10 -4.70
CA THR A 369 -29.20 -3.09 -5.34
C THR A 369 -27.82 -3.62 -5.68
N GLY A 370 -27.40 -4.70 -5.03
CA GLY A 370 -26.07 -5.25 -5.16
C GLY A 370 -25.00 -4.36 -4.55
N VAL A 371 -25.32 -3.35 -3.73
CA VAL A 371 -24.39 -2.39 -3.08
C VAL A 371 -24.08 -2.82 -1.64
N TRP A 372 -22.92 -2.43 -1.10
CA TRP A 372 -22.59 -2.62 0.32
C TRP A 372 -23.49 -1.76 1.21
N GLN A 373 -24.20 -2.39 2.16
CA GLN A 373 -25.00 -1.71 3.18
C GLN A 373 -24.47 -1.99 4.58
N PRO A 374 -24.45 -0.98 5.46
CA PRO A 374 -24.00 -1.15 6.84
C PRO A 374 -24.96 -2.06 7.60
N ILE A 375 -24.42 -2.96 8.40
CA ILE A 375 -25.17 -3.79 9.34
C ILE A 375 -24.72 -3.51 10.77
N ARG A 376 -25.67 -3.55 11.71
CA ARG A 376 -25.38 -3.39 13.14
C ARG A 376 -25.37 -4.77 13.80
N TYR A 377 -24.26 -5.08 14.48
CA TYR A 377 -24.12 -6.24 15.36
C TYR A 377 -24.34 -5.85 16.82
#